data_AF-A0AAW5BL56-F1
#
_entry.id   AF-A0AAW5BL56-F1
#
_cell.length_a   1.000
_cell.length_b   1.000
_cell.length_c   1.000
_cell.angle_alpha   90.00
_cell.angle_beta   90.00
_cell.angle_gamma   90.00
#
_symmetry.space_group_name_H-M   'P 1'
#
loop_
_entity.id
_entity.type
_entity.pdbx_description
1 polymer ?
#
loop_
_entity_poly.entity_id
_entity_poly.type
_entity_poly.pdbx_seq_one_letter_code
_entity_poly.pdbx_strand_id
1 'polypeptide(L)'
;MSKNGFLERSKGNTLDFNDYTISGVWVFSDTGFINGPSVYRGGILLVFKTANGNILQICCDYTNSIFIRIHWGEWKSWARITTVVI
;
A
#
# COMPACT_ATOMS: atom_id res chain seq x y z
N MET A 1 -26.69 -9.27 7.43
CA MET A 1 -25.80 -8.81 6.34
C MET A 1 -25.34 -7.40 6.65
N SER A 2 -24.17 -7.21 7.28
CA SER A 2 -23.61 -5.87 7.43
C SER A 2 -22.85 -5.51 6.15
N LYS A 3 -23.23 -4.37 5.56
CA LYS A 3 -22.47 -3.71 4.49
C LYS A 3 -21.23 -3.08 5.14
N ASN A 4 -20.20 -3.87 5.41
CA ASN A 4 -18.91 -3.30 5.75
C ASN A 4 -18.28 -2.86 4.42
N GLY A 5 -18.00 -1.56 4.27
CA GLY A 5 -17.29 -1.05 3.11
C GLY A 5 -16.03 -1.88 2.88
N PHE A 6 -15.72 -2.15 1.61
CA PHE A 6 -14.69 -3.06 1.10
C PHE A 6 -13.28 -2.90 1.71
N LEU A 7 -13.03 -1.84 2.48
CA LEU A 7 -11.75 -1.50 3.07
C LEU A 7 -11.92 -1.29 4.58
N GLU A 8 -11.66 -2.32 5.37
CA GLU A 8 -11.50 -2.15 6.81
C GLU A 8 -10.21 -1.36 7.08
N ARG A 9 -10.27 -0.36 7.96
CA ARG A 9 -9.07 0.29 8.48
C ARG A 9 -8.41 -0.69 9.45
N SER A 10 -7.36 -1.34 8.99
CA SER A 10 -6.69 -2.34 9.82
C SER A 10 -5.82 -1.69 10.90
N LYS A 11 -5.68 -2.39 12.04
CA LYS A 11 -5.18 -1.87 13.32
C LYS A 11 -3.70 -2.17 13.62
N GLY A 12 -2.88 -2.55 12.64
CA GLY A 12 -1.48 -2.92 12.87
C GLY A 12 -0.52 -2.47 11.79
N ASN A 13 0.35 -1.50 12.07
CA ASN A 13 1.38 -1.12 11.11
C ASN A 13 2.59 -2.07 11.23
N THR A 14 3.02 -2.63 10.10
CA THR A 14 4.32 -3.31 9.96
C THR A 14 5.32 -2.35 9.33
N LEU A 15 6.61 -2.53 9.61
CA LEU A 15 7.68 -1.76 8.97
C LEU A 15 7.97 -2.26 7.54
N ASP A 16 7.60 -3.50 7.20
CA ASP A 16 7.78 -4.04 5.85
C ASP A 16 6.49 -3.92 5.02
N PHE A 17 6.58 -3.26 3.87
CA PHE A 17 5.48 -3.16 2.93
C PHE A 17 5.04 -4.52 2.36
N ASN A 18 5.92 -5.53 2.38
CA ASN A 18 5.62 -6.89 1.93
C ASN A 18 4.68 -7.64 2.88
N ASP A 19 4.61 -7.24 4.15
CA ASP A 19 3.75 -7.91 5.15
C ASP A 19 2.27 -7.50 5.02
N TYR A 20 1.98 -6.38 4.34
CA TYR A 20 0.62 -5.93 4.06
C TYR A 20 -0.04 -6.78 2.98
N THR A 21 -0.50 -7.96 3.39
CA THR A 21 -1.09 -9.01 2.54
C THR A 21 -2.61 -9.13 2.66
N ILE A 22 -3.23 -8.35 3.56
CA ILE A 22 -4.68 -8.34 3.80
C ILE A 22 -5.29 -7.13 3.09
N SER A 23 -6.39 -7.35 2.35
CA SER A 23 -7.12 -6.27 1.70
C SER A 23 -7.59 -5.23 2.72
N GLY A 24 -7.33 -3.95 2.43
CA GLY A 24 -7.68 -2.87 3.36
C GLY A 24 -6.96 -1.56 3.08
N VAL A 25 -7.21 -0.59 3.96
CA VAL A 25 -6.54 0.72 3.96
C VAL A 25 -5.66 0.84 5.19
N TRP A 26 -4.40 1.18 4.96
CA TRP A 26 -3.39 1.35 5.99
C TRP A 26 -2.84 2.78 5.95
N VAL A 27 -2.64 3.37 7.12
CA VAL A 27 -2.00 4.68 7.25
C VAL A 27 -0.65 4.44 7.87
N PHE A 28 0.41 4.86 7.18
CA PHE A 28 1.76 4.74 7.67
C PHE A 28 2.32 6.14 7.97
N SER A 29 2.92 6.30 9.14
CA SER A 29 3.62 7.52 9.56
C SER A 29 5.11 7.23 9.65
N ASP A 30 5.95 8.24 9.43
CA ASP A 30 7.39 8.21 9.72
C ASP A 30 8.29 7.49 8.70
N THR A 31 9.55 7.33 9.08
CA THR A 31 10.68 6.82 8.30
C THR A 31 11.06 5.43 8.78
N GLY A 32 11.68 4.61 7.93
CA GLY A 32 12.16 3.27 8.33
C GLY A 32 11.29 2.12 7.82
N PHE A 33 10.36 2.39 6.91
CA PHE A 33 9.69 1.34 6.17
C PHE A 33 10.63 0.73 5.13
N ILE A 34 10.64 -0.59 5.07
CA ILE A 34 11.37 -1.35 4.05
C ILE A 34 10.41 -1.84 2.96
N ASN A 35 10.95 -2.06 1.76
CA ASN A 35 10.19 -2.45 0.57
C ASN A 35 9.07 -1.48 0.16
N GLY A 36 9.09 -0.24 0.66
CA GLY A 36 8.22 0.85 0.22
C GLY A 36 8.69 1.50 -1.10
N PRO A 37 7.84 2.30 -1.75
CA PRO A 37 8.16 2.94 -3.03
C PRO A 37 9.12 4.13 -2.91
N SER A 38 9.07 4.85 -1.80
CA SER A 38 9.90 6.02 -1.52
C SER A 38 10.53 5.85 -0.15
N VAL A 39 11.72 6.45 0.02
CA VAL A 39 12.48 6.35 1.26
C VAL A 39 11.81 7.16 2.39
N TYR A 40 10.90 8.09 2.07
CA TYR A 40 10.39 9.06 3.04
C TYR A 40 8.99 9.58 2.73
N ARG A 41 8.28 9.86 3.83
CA ARG A 41 6.99 10.54 4.04
C ARG A 41 5.83 9.57 4.14
N GLY A 42 5.15 9.65 5.29
CA GLY A 42 3.94 8.89 5.57
C GLY A 42 2.89 9.04 4.46
N GLY A 43 1.87 8.21 4.52
CA GLY A 43 0.87 8.16 3.48
C GLY A 43 -0.20 7.11 3.74
N ILE A 44 -0.87 6.74 2.66
CA ILE A 44 -1.94 5.76 2.63
C ILE A 44 -1.53 4.61 1.71
N LEU A 45 -1.61 3.39 2.21
CA LEU A 45 -1.44 2.16 1.44
C LEU A 45 -2.80 1.49 1.28
N LEU A 46 -3.20 1.28 0.03
CA LEU A 46 -4.35 0.47 -0.35
C LEU A 46 -3.84 -0.90 -0.77
N VAL A 47 -4.45 -1.95 -0.20
CA VAL A 47 -4.11 -3.35 -0.51
C VAL A 47 -5.35 -4.04 -1.05
N PHE A 48 -5.20 -4.74 -2.16
CA PHE A 48 -6.23 -5.57 -2.76
C PHE A 48 -5.66 -6.97 -2.98
N LYS A 49 -6.13 -7.95 -2.20
CA LYS A 49 -5.83 -9.36 -2.40
C LYS A 49 -6.91 -10.01 -3.25
N THR A 50 -6.53 -10.64 -4.34
CA THR A 50 -7.42 -11.44 -5.19
C THR A 50 -7.60 -12.85 -4.61
N ALA A 51 -8.63 -13.58 -5.07
CA ALA A 51 -8.91 -14.94 -4.60
C ALA A 51 -7.77 -15.94 -4.86
N ASN A 52 -6.98 -15.73 -5.93
CA ASN A 52 -5.81 -16.55 -6.25
C ASN A 52 -4.53 -16.11 -5.50
N GLY A 53 -4.63 -15.17 -4.55
CA GLY A 53 -3.53 -14.76 -3.69
C GLY A 53 -2.60 -13.69 -4.26
N ASN A 54 -2.86 -13.17 -5.47
CA ASN A 54 -2.14 -12.01 -5.98
C ASN A 54 -2.52 -10.77 -5.18
N ILE A 55 -1.58 -9.84 -5.02
CA ILE A 55 -1.77 -8.64 -4.22
C ILE A 55 -1.44 -7.42 -5.08
N LEU A 56 -2.38 -6.49 -5.18
CA LEU A 56 -2.13 -5.15 -5.70
C LEU A 56 -1.94 -4.21 -4.51
N GLN A 57 -0.87 -3.42 -4.56
CA GLN A 57 -0.62 -2.35 -3.61
C GLN A 57 -0.57 -1.01 -4.35
N ILE A 58 -1.31 -0.03 -3.85
CA ILE A 58 -1.28 1.36 -4.29
C ILE A 58 -0.87 2.22 -3.10
N CYS A 59 0.22 2.97 -3.24
CA CYS A 59 0.74 3.85 -2.21
C CYS A 59 0.56 5.30 -2.64
N CYS A 60 -0.14 6.08 -1.82
CA CYS A 60 -0.27 7.52 -1.96
C CYS A 60 0.52 8.16 -0.81
N ASP A 61 1.68 8.73 -1.11
CA ASP A 61 2.46 9.43 -0.08
C ASP A 61 2.01 10.88 0.10
N TYR A 62 2.36 11.47 1.24
CA TYR A 62 2.08 12.87 1.53
C TYR A 62 3.02 13.85 0.80
N THR A 63 3.81 13.39 -0.19
CA THR A 63 4.52 14.25 -1.17
C THR A 63 3.75 14.38 -2.49
N ASN A 64 2.48 13.96 -2.50
CA ASN A 64 1.64 13.90 -3.68
C ASN A 64 2.11 12.89 -4.74
N SER A 65 2.88 11.88 -4.37
CA SER A 65 3.27 10.82 -5.30
C SER A 65 2.35 9.61 -5.16
N ILE A 66 1.98 9.02 -6.31
CA ILE A 66 1.24 7.77 -6.36
C ILE A 66 2.12 6.68 -6.95
N PHE A 67 2.22 5.56 -6.26
CA PHE A 67 2.97 4.38 -6.68
C PHE A 67 2.08 3.15 -6.72
N ILE A 68 2.46 2.20 -7.55
CA ILE A 68 1.80 0.91 -7.69
C ILE A 68 2.81 -0.22 -7.75
N ARG A 69 2.46 -1.36 -7.17
CA ARG A 69 3.16 -2.63 -7.43
C ARG A 69 2.20 -3.81 -7.28
N ILE A 70 2.64 -4.95 -7.80
CA ILE A 70 1.89 -6.21 -7.73
C ILE A 70 2.79 -7.31 -7.15
N HIS A 71 2.21 -8.16 -6.32
CA HIS A 71 2.75 -9.48 -5.98
C HIS A 71 2.07 -10.55 -6.86
N TRP A 72 2.86 -11.18 -7.73
CA TRP A 72 2.43 -12.32 -8.55
C TRP A 72 3.60 -13.28 -8.69
N GLY A 73 3.63 -14.31 -7.84
CA GLY A 73 4.80 -15.18 -7.62
C GLY A 73 5.88 -14.50 -6.77
N GLU A 74 6.23 -13.28 -7.11
CA GLU A 74 7.18 -12.41 -6.38
C GLU A 74 6.69 -10.95 -6.39
N TRP A 75 7.26 -10.13 -5.50
CA TRP A 75 7.03 -8.69 -5.50
C TRP A 75 7.71 -8.03 -6.70
N LYS A 76 6.91 -7.37 -7.54
CA LYS A 76 7.45 -6.49 -8.59
C LYS A 76 7.87 -5.15 -7.98
N SER A 77 8.84 -4.51 -8.63
CA SER A 77 9.29 -3.17 -8.23
C SER A 77 8.15 -2.16 -8.26
N TRP A 78 8.23 -1.16 -7.39
CA TRP A 78 7.31 -0.04 -7.41
C TRP A 78 7.47 0.79 -8.67
N ALA A 79 6.34 1.08 -9.33
CA ALA A 79 6.26 2.05 -10.41
C ALA A 79 5.59 3.32 -9.90
N ARG A 80 6.18 4.49 -10.16
CA ARG A 80 5.55 5.79 -9.90
C ARG A 80 4.58 6.09 -11.05
N ILE A 81 3.30 6.24 -10.73
CA ILE A 81 2.26 6.59 -11.72
C ILE A 81 2.30 8.08 -12.03
N THR A 82 2.34 8.92 -10.99
CA THR A 82 2.31 10.37 -11.15
C THR A 82 2.81 11.10 -9.88
N THR A 83 3.04 12.40 -10.03
CA THR A 83 3.16 13.38 -8.95
C THR A 83 2.05 14.41 -9.15
N VAL A 84 1.16 14.56 -8.17
CA VAL A 84 0.13 15.61 -8.23
C VAL A 84 0.81 16.93 -7.88
N VAL A 85 1.08 17.74 -8.89
CA VAL A 85 1.52 19.12 -8.72
C VAL A 85 0.25 19.95 -8.49
N ILE A 86 0.17 20.62 -7.34
CA ILE A 86 -0.91 21.55 -7.00
C ILE A 86 -0.45 22.95 -7.33
#